data_AF-A0A6I6EYY1-F1
#
_entry.id   AF-A0A6I6EYY1-F1
#
_cell.length_a   1.000
_cell.length_b   1.000
_cell.length_c   1.000
_cell.angle_alpha   90.00
_cell.angle_beta   90.00
_cell.angle_gamma   90.00
#
_symmetry.space_group_name_H-M   'P 1'
#
loop_
_entity.id
_entity.type
_entity.pdbx_description
1 polymer ?
#
loop_
_entity_poly.entity_id
_entity_poly.type
_entity_poly.pdbx_seq_one_letter_code
_entity_poly.pdbx_strand_id
1 'polypeptide(L)'
;MKEKLYRTKENLAQKLGLPRDVVLDIPKIIVTGDNEITIENHKGIIMFGEEEIKLNSNSGVISLKGRNLEILFIGGSTIILGGKFKGISYEGNGI
;
A
#
# COMPACT_ATOMS: atom_id res chain seq x y z
N MET A 1 20.94 -7.98 8.46
CA MET A 1 21.41 -6.81 7.67
C MET A 1 20.30 -5.79 7.41
N LYS A 2 19.10 -6.20 6.96
CA LYS A 2 17.93 -5.31 6.76
C LYS A 2 17.51 -4.52 8.02
N GLU A 3 17.50 -5.15 9.19
CA GLU A 3 17.13 -4.45 10.44
C GLU A 3 18.07 -3.30 10.81
N LYS A 4 19.38 -3.46 10.60
CA LYS A 4 20.36 -2.42 10.92
C LYS A 4 20.18 -1.21 10.01
N LEU A 5 19.89 -1.43 8.73
CA LEU A 5 19.55 -0.38 7.77
C LEU A 5 18.22 0.32 8.10
N TYR A 6 17.20 -0.44 8.51
CA TYR A 6 15.91 0.09 8.96
C TYR A 6 16.08 1.03 10.16
N ARG A 7 16.80 0.59 11.20
CA ARG A 7 17.08 1.41 12.40
C ARG A 7 17.87 2.68 12.07
N THR A 8 18.83 2.61 11.14
CA THR A 8 19.58 3.80 10.69
C THR A 8 18.68 4.80 9.97
N LYS A 9 17.81 4.32 9.06
CA LYS A 9 16.84 5.18 8.35
C LYS A 9 15.83 5.83 9.30
N GLU A 10 15.33 5.06 10.26
CA GLU A 10 14.39 5.54 11.29
C GLU A 10 15.00 6.64 12.16
N ASN A 11 16.23 6.43 12.63
CA ASN A 11 16.97 7.44 13.41
C ASN A 11 17.23 8.72 12.60
N LEU A 12 17.50 8.60 11.30
CA LEU A 12 17.70 9.76 10.42
C LEU A 12 16.38 10.52 10.19
N ALA A 13 15.27 9.81 9.95
CA ALA A 13 13.95 10.40 9.79
C ALA A 13 13.54 11.21 11.02
N GLN A 14 13.77 10.67 12.23
CA GLN A 14 13.48 11.35 13.49
C GLN A 14 14.30 12.63 13.66
N LYS A 15 15.60 12.61 13.33
CA LYS A 15 16.47 13.79 13.42
C LYS A 15 16.09 14.89 12.43
N LEU A 16 15.59 14.52 11.25
CA LEU A 16 15.19 15.45 10.19
C LEU A 16 13.70 15.84 10.25
N GLY A 17 12.93 15.28 11.19
CA GLY A 17 11.49 15.52 11.30
C GLY A 17 10.67 15.00 10.10
N LEU A 18 11.22 14.04 9.34
CA LEU A 18 10.56 13.51 8.14
C LEU A 18 9.55 12.41 8.51
N PRO A 19 8.41 12.32 7.78
CA PRO A 19 7.46 11.23 7.96
C PRO A 19 8.11 9.86 7.70
N ARG A 20 7.82 8.89 8.58
CA ARG A 20 8.44 7.55 8.55
C ARG A 20 8.09 6.78 7.29
N ASP A 21 6.84 6.87 6.85
CA ASP A 21 6.31 6.24 5.65
C ASP A 21 7.06 6.64 4.38
N VAL A 22 7.46 7.91 4.28
CA VAL A 22 8.28 8.42 3.18
C VAL A 22 9.69 7.85 3.21
N VAL A 23 10.34 7.85 4.37
CA VAL A 23 11.76 7.41 4.49
C VAL A 23 11.91 5.89 4.39
N LEU A 24 10.91 5.17 4.89
CA LEU A 24 10.89 3.71 4.95
C LEU A 24 10.12 3.08 3.79
N ASP A 25 9.55 3.89 2.89
CA ASP A 25 8.81 3.43 1.70
C ASP A 25 7.71 2.44 2.11
N ILE A 26 6.98 2.80 3.17
CA ILE A 26 5.87 2.04 3.75
C ILE A 26 4.62 2.34 2.93
N PRO A 27 3.81 1.34 2.53
CA PRO A 27 2.55 1.58 1.88
C PRO A 27 1.62 2.39 2.78
N LYS A 28 1.08 3.48 2.22
CA LYS A 28 0.07 4.31 2.89
C LYS A 28 -1.27 4.07 2.22
N ILE A 29 -2.26 3.69 3.01
CA ILE A 29 -3.61 3.37 2.55
C ILE A 29 -4.56 4.43 3.12
N ILE A 30 -5.28 5.12 2.24
CA ILE A 30 -6.30 6.11 2.59
C ILE A 30 -7.63 5.55 2.10
N VAL A 31 -8.61 5.45 3.00
CA VAL A 31 -9.95 4.92 2.71
C VAL A 31 -10.96 6.05 2.82
N THR A 32 -11.68 6.33 1.74
CA THR A 32 -12.75 7.34 1.69
C THR A 32 -14.06 6.60 1.52
N GLY A 33 -14.85 6.53 2.60
CA GLY A 33 -16.07 5.71 2.61
C GLY A 33 -15.76 4.23 2.37
N ASP A 34 -16.68 3.51 1.73
CA ASP A 34 -16.46 2.14 1.28
C ASP A 34 -16.40 2.03 -0.25
N ASN A 35 -16.13 3.15 -0.92
CA ASN A 35 -16.16 3.26 -2.37
C ASN A 35 -14.89 3.78 -3.03
N GLU A 36 -13.94 4.32 -2.25
CA GLU A 36 -12.65 4.76 -2.78
C GLU A 36 -11.50 4.41 -1.83
N ILE A 37 -10.42 3.85 -2.38
CA ILE A 37 -9.17 3.59 -1.66
C ILE A 37 -8.01 4.15 -2.48
N THR A 38 -7.16 4.97 -1.84
CA THR A 38 -5.86 5.37 -2.39
C THR A 38 -4.75 4.57 -1.73
N ILE A 39 -3.86 3.98 -2.52
CA ILE A 39 -2.67 3.28 -2.05
C ILE A 39 -1.43 3.94 -2.65
N GLU A 40 -0.60 4.50 -1.78
CA GLU A 40 0.72 5.02 -2.12
C GLU A 40 1.81 3.99 -1.79
N ASN A 41 2.97 4.10 -2.42
CA ASN A 41 4.12 3.21 -2.26
C ASN A 41 3.85 1.73 -2.62
N HIS A 42 2.91 1.48 -3.55
CA HIS A 42 2.76 0.14 -4.15
C HIS A 42 3.94 -0.16 -5.11
N LYS A 43 4.24 -1.45 -5.31
CA LYS A 43 5.31 -1.98 -6.18
C LYS A 43 4.74 -2.71 -7.40
N GLY A 44 3.62 -2.21 -7.89
CA GLY A 44 2.87 -2.77 -9.02
C GLY A 44 1.63 -3.57 -8.62
N ILE A 45 0.79 -3.84 -9.62
CA ILE A 45 -0.41 -4.68 -9.51
C ILE A 45 0.01 -6.13 -9.73
N ILE A 46 -0.39 -7.02 -8.83
CA ILE A 46 -0.20 -8.47 -8.95
C ILE A 46 -1.42 -9.09 -9.64
N MET A 47 -2.62 -8.64 -9.27
CA MET A 47 -3.89 -9.13 -9.81
C MET A 47 -4.91 -8.00 -9.82
N PHE A 48 -5.71 -7.95 -10.87
CA PHE A 48 -6.83 -7.03 -10.99
C PHE A 48 -8.05 -7.80 -11.48
N GLY A 49 -9.15 -7.71 -10.74
CA GLY A 49 -10.44 -8.28 -11.09
C GLY A 49 -11.57 -7.55 -10.36
N GLU A 50 -12.80 -7.80 -10.79
CA GLU A 50 -13.99 -7.07 -10.32
C GLU A 50 -14.30 -7.30 -8.82
N GLU A 51 -13.81 -8.39 -8.23
CA GLU A 51 -14.04 -8.74 -6.82
C GLU A 51 -12.78 -8.70 -5.95
N GLU A 52 -11.60 -8.71 -6.56
CA GLU A 52 -10.32 -8.69 -5.84
C GLU A 52 -9.22 -7.98 -6.63
N ILE A 53 -8.50 -7.08 -5.95
CA ILE A 53 -7.29 -6.44 -6.44
C ILE A 53 -6.15 -6.77 -5.48
N LYS A 54 -5.01 -7.22 -6.02
CA LYS A 54 -3.79 -7.46 -5.24
C LYS A 54 -2.68 -6.55 -5.71
N LEU A 55 -2.05 -5.85 -4.78
CA LEU A 55 -0.93 -4.96 -5.02
C LEU A 55 0.30 -5.46 -4.29
N ASN A 56 1.46 -5.40 -4.94
CA ASN A 56 2.72 -5.65 -4.25
C ASN A 56 3.11 -4.42 -3.43
N SER A 57 3.78 -4.61 -2.29
CA SER A 57 4.34 -3.52 -1.49
C SER A 57 5.57 -3.99 -0.70
N ASN A 58 6.33 -3.05 -0.13
CA ASN A 58 7.44 -3.42 0.77
C ASN A 58 6.98 -4.08 2.08
N SER A 59 5.68 -4.03 2.38
CA SER A 59 5.06 -4.68 3.56
C SER A 59 4.37 -6.01 3.21
N GLY A 60 4.58 -6.54 2.00
CA GLY A 60 3.89 -7.73 1.50
C GLY A 60 2.77 -7.41 0.52
N VAL A 61 1.93 -8.39 0.21
CA VAL A 61 0.85 -8.23 -0.76
C VAL A 61 -0.35 -7.60 -0.08
N ILE A 62 -0.82 -6.46 -0.59
CA ILE A 62 -2.07 -5.85 -0.15
C ILE A 62 -3.19 -6.45 -1.00
N SER A 63 -4.09 -7.23 -0.39
CA SER A 63 -5.32 -7.72 -1.01
C SER A 63 -6.50 -6.84 -0.61
N LEU A 64 -7.25 -6.41 -1.62
CA LEU A 64 -8.49 -5.66 -1.51
C LEU A 64 -9.61 -6.52 -2.05
N LYS A 65 -10.64 -6.77 -1.25
CA LYS A 65 -11.82 -7.53 -1.65
C LYS A 65 -13.05 -6.63 -1.70
N GLY A 66 -13.92 -6.84 -2.68
CA GLY A 66 -15.10 -6.02 -2.88
C GLY A 66 -15.96 -6.50 -4.04
N ARG A 67 -16.67 -5.56 -4.65
CA ARG A 67 -17.46 -5.74 -5.89
C ARG A 67 -17.30 -4.51 -6.77
N ASN A 68 -17.41 -4.71 -8.09
CA ASN A 68 -17.25 -3.67 -9.10
C ASN A 68 -15.96 -2.87 -8.90
N LEU A 69 -14.87 -3.55 -8.57
CA LEU A 69 -13.59 -2.90 -8.34
C LEU A 69 -13.00 -2.37 -9.65
N GLU A 70 -12.52 -1.14 -9.61
CA GLU A 70 -11.94 -0.45 -10.77
C GLU A 70 -10.71 0.39 -10.39
N ILE A 71 -9.87 0.69 -11.38
CA ILE A 71 -8.74 1.62 -11.23
C ILE A 71 -9.21 2.99 -11.71
N LEU A 72 -9.36 3.94 -10.80
CA LEU A 72 -9.69 5.32 -11.11
C LEU A 72 -8.47 6.12 -11.56
N PHE A 73 -7.29 5.80 -11.00
CA PHE A 73 -6.03 6.44 -11.34
C PHE A 73 -4.85 5.51 -11.06
N ILE A 74 -3.81 5.57 -11.90
CA ILE A 74 -2.52 4.97 -11.64
C ILE A 74 -1.40 5.91 -12.10
N GLY A 75 -0.44 6.18 -11.23
CA GLY A 75 0.69 7.05 -11.54
C GLY A 75 1.80 6.94 -10.50
N GLY A 76 3.03 6.73 -10.97
CA GLY A 76 4.18 6.54 -10.07
C GLY A 76 4.00 5.32 -9.17
N SER A 77 4.05 5.56 -7.86
CA SER A 77 3.76 4.56 -6.82
C SER A 77 2.38 4.75 -6.17
N THR A 78 1.49 5.51 -6.81
CA THR A 78 0.14 5.80 -6.33
C THR A 78 -0.90 5.15 -7.25
N ILE A 79 -1.88 4.49 -6.63
CA ILE A 79 -3.07 3.96 -7.29
C ILE A 79 -4.32 4.36 -6.52
N ILE A 80 -5.36 4.76 -7.24
CA ILE A 80 -6.68 5.07 -6.68
C ILE A 80 -7.65 4.06 -7.25
N LEU A 81 -8.39 3.41 -6.35
CA LEU A 81 -9.30 2.31 -6.65
C LEU A 81 -10.72 2.71 -6.27
N GLY A 82 -11.66 2.42 -7.16
CA GLY A 82 -13.09 2.59 -6.96
C GLY A 82 -13.80 1.25 -6.78
N GLY A 83 -15.03 1.28 -6.29
CA GLY A 83 -15.92 0.13 -6.25
C GLY A 83 -16.75 0.07 -4.97
N LYS A 84 -17.03 -1.14 -4.48
CA LYS A 84 -17.60 -1.37 -3.14
C LYS A 84 -16.70 -2.29 -2.33
N PHE A 85 -15.90 -1.70 -1.44
CA PHE A 85 -14.91 -2.42 -0.66
C PHE A 85 -15.54 -3.17 0.52
N LYS A 86 -15.08 -4.40 0.73
CA LYS A 86 -15.46 -5.28 1.85
C LYS A 86 -14.34 -5.43 2.86
N GLY A 87 -13.09 -5.42 2.42
CA GLY A 87 -11.96 -5.58 3.32
C GLY A 87 -10.61 -5.36 2.65
N ILE A 88 -9.63 -5.04 3.50
CA ILE A 88 -8.23 -4.86 3.16
C ILE A 88 -7.44 -5.82 4.05
N SER A 89 -6.52 -6.58 3.48
CA SER A 89 -5.65 -7.49 4.22
C SER A 89 -4.25 -7.52 3.64
N TYR A 90 -3.24 -7.70 4.49
CA TYR A 90 -1.89 -8.03 4.06
C TYR A 90 -1.75 -9.56 3.99
N GLU A 91 -1.47 -10.08 2.80
CA GLU A 91 -1.06 -11.46 2.61
C GLU A 91 0.46 -11.51 2.82
N GLY A 92 0.87 -12.16 3.91
CA GLY A 92 2.27 -12.15 4.33
C GLY A 92 3.17 -12.85 3.32
N ASN A 93 4.30 -12.22 3.02
CA ASN A 93 5.53 -13.00 2.96
C ASN A 93 5.92 -13.22 4.42
N GLY A 94 5.80 -14.46 4.91
CA GLY A 94 6.28 -14.84 6.24
C GLY A 94 7.70 -14.30 6.42
N ILE A 95 7.91 -13.60 7.53
CA ILE A 95 9.25 -13.42 8.09
C ILE A 95 9.67 -14.77 8.67
#